data_AF-A0A947QGJ9-F1
#
_entry.id   AF-A0A947QGJ9-F1
#
_cell.length_a   1.000
_cell.length_b   1.000
_cell.length_c   1.000
_cell.angle_alpha   90.00
_cell.angle_beta   90.00
_cell.angle_gamma   90.00
#
_symmetry.space_group_name_H-M   'P 1'
#
loop_
_entity.id
_entity.type
_entity.pdbx_description
1 polymer ?
#
loop_
_entity_poly.entity_id
_entity_poly.type
_entity_poly.pdbx_seq_one_letter_code
_entity_poly.pdbx_strand_id
1 'polypeptide(L)'
;MILVRAWTLALALALAVASTVGSAIWAYSLGVSGAKGDSETILFYGILAGAAETILGAALFSGARKKRRELDSLVDIARFSGAVPDERFRRFGPFGERIKAIQQELAMASERKGARIASLTGLLRASLELVDKPVLVASLDGRVVEASKGAKEDPRLRDLEIGSTPLSDVFPGIEPRAILQEADQTHRSVEREGQAVFHPIYSVRGEITHFMVDLSRNRALDFLDRIMRQKENGEEGPRRAKAGADSAGGGLLGFLRRRIAKKTP
;
A
#
# COMPACT_ATOMS: atom_id res chain seq x y z
N MET A 1 -12.38 -30.19 -9.58
CA MET A 1 -13.23 -31.29 -9.08
C MET A 1 -12.73 -31.59 -7.67
N ILE A 2 -13.42 -31.35 -6.56
CA ILE A 2 -14.84 -31.26 -6.23
C ILE A 2 -14.91 -30.11 -5.20
N LEU A 3 -15.39 -28.93 -5.61
CA LEU A 3 -15.79 -27.89 -4.65
C LEU A 3 -17.31 -27.96 -4.50
N VAL A 4 -17.82 -29.16 -4.25
CA VAL A 4 -19.24 -29.36 -3.95
C VAL A 4 -19.48 -28.73 -2.59
N ARG A 5 -20.47 -27.83 -2.50
CA ARG A 5 -20.79 -27.13 -1.25
C ARG A 5 -21.03 -28.18 -0.16
N ALA A 6 -20.52 -27.94 1.04
CA ALA A 6 -20.69 -28.87 2.17
C ALA A 6 -22.17 -29.24 2.40
N TRP A 7 -23.08 -28.29 2.14
CA TRP A 7 -24.53 -28.51 2.14
C TRP A 7 -25.00 -29.53 1.10
N THR A 8 -24.51 -29.47 -0.13
CA THR A 8 -24.89 -30.42 -1.19
C THR A 8 -24.36 -31.83 -0.91
N LEU A 9 -23.19 -31.97 -0.30
CA LEU A 9 -22.69 -33.26 0.18
C LEU A 9 -23.52 -33.80 1.35
N ALA A 10 -23.93 -32.93 2.28
CA ALA A 10 -24.75 -33.32 3.41
C ALA A 10 -26.15 -33.77 2.96
N LEU A 11 -26.73 -33.03 2.00
CA LEU A 11 -28.03 -33.35 1.42
C LEU A 11 -27.97 -34.65 0.62
N ALA A 12 -26.91 -34.88 -0.17
CA ALA A 12 -26.70 -36.13 -0.88
C ALA A 12 -26.55 -37.32 0.08
N LEU A 13 -25.80 -37.17 1.17
CA LEU A 13 -25.64 -38.20 2.19
C LEU A 13 -26.97 -38.49 2.91
N ALA A 14 -27.72 -37.45 3.28
CA ALA A 14 -29.02 -37.61 3.92
C ALA A 14 -30.03 -38.31 2.99
N LEU A 15 -30.04 -37.97 1.70
CA LEU A 15 -30.89 -38.62 0.70
C LEU A 15 -30.50 -40.09 0.51
N ALA A 16 -29.20 -40.40 0.46
CA ALA A 16 -28.70 -41.77 0.36
C ALA A 16 -29.17 -42.62 1.55
N VAL A 17 -28.91 -42.17 2.78
CA VAL A 17 -29.33 -42.88 4.00
C VAL A 17 -30.85 -43.02 4.06
N ALA A 18 -31.60 -41.96 3.73
CA ALA A 18 -33.06 -42.01 3.69
C ALA A 18 -33.59 -43.00 2.65
N SER A 19 -32.94 -43.11 1.49
CA SER A 19 -33.33 -44.07 0.44
C SER A 19 -33.01 -45.52 0.84
N THR A 20 -31.87 -45.77 1.47
CA THR A 20 -31.44 -47.10 1.93
C THR A 20 -32.33 -47.58 3.07
N VAL A 21 -32.61 -46.73 4.06
CA VAL A 21 -33.49 -47.07 5.18
C VAL A 21 -34.96 -47.13 4.73
N GLY A 22 -35.40 -46.21 3.88
CA GLY A 22 -36.77 -46.16 3.37
C GLY A 22 -37.13 -47.38 2.52
N SER A 23 -36.20 -47.83 1.66
CA SER A 23 -36.39 -49.05 0.87
C SER A 23 -36.44 -50.31 1.75
N ALA A 24 -35.63 -50.37 2.81
CA ALA A 24 -35.67 -51.47 3.78
C ALA A 24 -36.98 -51.53 4.58
N ILE A 25 -37.50 -50.37 5.03
CA ILE A 25 -38.80 -50.27 5.71
C ILE A 25 -39.94 -50.70 4.77
N TRP A 26 -39.88 -50.27 3.51
CA TRP A 26 -40.89 -50.63 2.52
C TRP A 26 -40.85 -52.13 2.17
N ALA A 27 -39.67 -52.72 2.04
CA ALA A 27 -39.52 -54.17 1.85
C ALA A 27 -40.06 -54.96 3.05
N TYR A 28 -39.84 -54.46 4.28
CA TYR A 28 -40.41 -55.06 5.49
C TYR A 28 -41.94 -55.05 5.49
N SER A 29 -42.57 -53.93 5.13
CA SER A 29 -44.04 -53.82 5.15
C SER A 29 -44.72 -54.75 4.13
N LEU A 30 -44.07 -55.03 3.00
CA LEU A 30 -44.52 -55.99 2.00
C LEU A 30 -44.37 -57.46 2.44
N GLY A 31 -43.32 -57.80 3.20
CA GLY A 31 -43.01 -59.19 3.58
C GLY A 31 -43.72 -59.71 4.83
N VAL A 32 -44.24 -58.82 5.69
CA VAL A 32 -44.97 -59.17 6.93
C VAL A 32 -46.17 -60.09 6.70
N SER A 33 -46.78 -60.07 5.51
CA SER A 33 -47.99 -60.84 5.18
C SER A 33 -47.75 -62.31 4.81
N GLY A 34 -46.50 -62.72 4.55
CA GLY A 34 -46.23 -64.06 4.01
C GLY A 34 -44.86 -64.68 4.34
N ALA A 35 -43.82 -63.88 4.58
CA ALA A 35 -42.46 -64.37 4.83
C ALA A 35 -41.76 -63.51 5.89
N LYS A 36 -42.32 -63.51 7.11
CA LYS A 36 -41.91 -62.62 8.21
C LYS A 36 -40.40 -62.65 8.51
N GLY A 37 -39.80 -63.84 8.50
CA GLY A 37 -38.36 -64.02 8.74
C GLY A 37 -37.47 -63.35 7.68
N ASP A 38 -37.80 -63.51 6.40
CA ASP A 38 -37.03 -62.91 5.30
C ASP A 38 -37.14 -61.38 5.33
N SER A 39 -38.32 -60.84 5.64
CA SER A 39 -38.50 -59.38 5.81
C SER A 39 -37.70 -58.79 6.98
N GLU A 40 -37.57 -59.49 8.10
CA GLU A 40 -36.77 -59.03 9.25
C GLU A 40 -35.28 -58.97 8.91
N THR A 41 -34.77 -59.94 8.14
CA THR A 41 -33.36 -59.91 7.70
C THR A 41 -33.06 -58.76 6.75
N ILE A 42 -33.97 -58.45 5.81
CA ILE A 42 -33.83 -57.31 4.88
C ILE A 42 -33.81 -55.99 5.66
N LEU A 43 -34.69 -55.82 6.65
CA LEU A 43 -34.72 -54.64 7.49
C LEU A 43 -33.41 -54.49 8.29
N PHE A 44 -32.92 -55.59 8.88
CA PHE A 44 -31.67 -55.59 9.63
C PHE A 44 -30.47 -55.17 8.77
N TYR A 45 -30.33 -55.73 7.56
CA TYR A 45 -29.26 -55.35 6.64
C TYR A 45 -29.40 -53.92 6.13
N GLY A 46 -30.62 -53.42 5.92
CA GLY A 46 -30.87 -52.02 5.55
C GLY A 46 -30.43 -51.03 6.62
N ILE A 47 -30.71 -51.32 7.90
CA ILE A 47 -30.25 -50.50 9.02
C ILE A 47 -28.72 -50.55 9.13
N LEU A 48 -28.11 -51.74 8.97
CA LEU A 48 -26.66 -51.90 9.02
C LEU A 48 -25.96 -51.13 7.90
N ALA A 49 -26.51 -51.16 6.69
CA ALA A 49 -26.02 -50.40 5.54
C ALA A 49 -26.13 -48.89 5.77
N GLY A 50 -27.28 -48.39 6.26
CA GLY A 50 -27.45 -46.97 6.61
C GLY A 50 -26.49 -46.49 7.70
N ALA A 51 -26.20 -47.33 8.70
CA ALA A 51 -25.19 -47.04 9.72
C ALA A 51 -23.78 -46.94 9.11
N ALA A 52 -23.41 -47.88 8.22
CA ALA A 52 -22.14 -47.85 7.53
C ALA A 52 -21.97 -46.61 6.63
N GLU A 53 -23.00 -46.25 5.86
CA GLU A 53 -23.05 -45.03 5.05
C GLU A 53 -22.84 -43.77 5.90
N THR A 54 -23.48 -43.71 7.07
CA THR A 54 -23.34 -42.58 8.00
C THR A 54 -21.91 -42.45 8.52
N ILE A 55 -21.26 -43.55 8.87
CA ILE A 55 -19.86 -43.58 9.34
C ILE A 55 -18.90 -43.11 8.21
N LEU A 56 -19.07 -43.65 7.00
CA LEU A 56 -18.29 -43.25 5.82
C LEU A 56 -18.46 -41.75 5.52
N GLY A 57 -19.71 -41.26 5.57
CA GLY A 57 -20.00 -39.84 5.40
C GLY A 57 -19.30 -38.97 6.46
N ALA A 58 -19.37 -39.36 7.73
CA ALA A 58 -18.72 -38.64 8.83
C ALA A 58 -17.19 -38.59 8.67
N ALA A 59 -16.57 -39.68 8.22
CA ALA A 59 -15.13 -39.75 7.94
C ALA A 59 -14.74 -38.80 6.79
N LEU A 60 -15.51 -38.78 5.70
CA LEU A 60 -15.30 -37.86 4.58
C LEU A 60 -15.45 -36.39 5.00
N PHE A 61 -16.47 -36.05 5.77
CA PHE A 61 -16.67 -34.69 6.30
C PHE A 61 -15.51 -34.24 7.19
N SER A 62 -15.02 -35.14 8.05
CA SER A 62 -13.89 -34.86 8.93
C SER A 62 -12.60 -34.63 8.13
N GLY A 63 -12.33 -35.48 7.14
CA GLY A 63 -11.19 -35.32 6.22
C GLY A 63 -11.25 -34.01 5.44
N ALA A 64 -12.43 -33.66 4.90
CA ALA A 64 -12.63 -32.42 4.17
C ALA A 64 -12.44 -31.17 5.06
N ARG A 65 -12.97 -31.20 6.29
CA ARG A 65 -12.77 -30.10 7.27
C ARG A 65 -11.30 -29.93 7.63
N LYS A 66 -10.56 -31.02 7.83
CA LYS A 66 -9.12 -30.96 8.12
C LYS A 66 -8.35 -30.33 6.95
N LYS A 67 -8.63 -30.75 5.72
CA LYS A 67 -8.01 -30.18 4.51
C LYS A 67 -8.34 -28.70 4.33
N ARG A 68 -9.57 -28.29 4.63
CA ARG A 68 -9.96 -26.86 4.60
C ARG A 68 -9.19 -26.04 5.63
N ARG A 69 -9.07 -26.52 6.88
CA ARG A 69 -8.28 -25.84 7.92
C ARG A 69 -6.80 -25.74 7.55
N GLU A 70 -6.23 -26.78 6.95
CA GLU A 70 -4.85 -26.74 6.47
C GLU A 70 -4.68 -25.67 5.37
N LEU A 71 -5.66 -25.54 4.45
CA LEU A 71 -5.68 -24.50 3.41
C LEU A 71 -5.80 -23.10 4.01
N ASP A 72 -6.72 -22.88 4.94
CA ASP A 72 -6.89 -21.59 5.62
C ASP A 72 -5.59 -21.20 6.35
N SER A 73 -4.93 -22.16 7.01
CA SER A 73 -3.62 -21.93 7.62
C SER A 73 -2.54 -21.55 6.60
N LEU A 74 -2.51 -22.15 5.40
CA LEU A 74 -1.57 -21.71 4.36
C LEU A 74 -1.82 -20.29 3.90
N VAL A 75 -3.09 -19.90 3.75
CA VAL A 75 -3.46 -18.54 3.37
C VAL A 75 -3.01 -17.56 4.44
N ASP A 76 -3.20 -17.89 5.72
CA ASP A 76 -2.75 -17.06 6.83
C ASP A 76 -1.23 -16.94 6.85
N ILE A 77 -0.49 -18.04 6.65
CA ILE A 77 0.98 -17.99 6.58
C ILE A 77 1.44 -17.19 5.37
N ALA A 78 0.81 -17.34 4.20
CA ALA A 78 1.14 -16.54 3.03
C ALA A 78 0.90 -15.04 3.28
N ARG A 79 -0.15 -14.69 4.03
CA ARG A 79 -0.47 -13.30 4.41
C ARG A 79 0.56 -12.70 5.38
N PHE A 80 1.02 -13.46 6.37
CA PHE A 80 1.88 -12.92 7.43
C PHE A 80 3.38 -13.13 7.20
N SER A 81 3.77 -14.24 6.56
CA SER A 81 5.17 -14.62 6.37
C SER A 81 5.73 -14.25 4.99
N GLY A 82 4.87 -13.92 4.01
CA GLY A 82 5.26 -13.65 2.62
C GLY A 82 5.78 -14.86 1.83
N ALA A 83 6.26 -15.91 2.51
CA ALA A 83 6.76 -17.15 1.93
C ALA A 83 6.17 -18.36 2.67
N VAL A 84 5.68 -19.33 1.91
CA VAL A 84 5.17 -20.60 2.45
C VAL A 84 6.20 -21.70 2.15
N PRO A 85 6.60 -22.51 3.15
CA PRO A 85 7.55 -23.60 2.93
C PRO A 85 7.10 -24.59 1.86
N ASP A 86 8.04 -25.02 1.02
CA ASP A 86 7.80 -25.93 -0.10
C ASP A 86 7.16 -27.26 0.31
N GLU A 87 7.52 -27.77 1.49
CA GLU A 87 6.99 -29.02 2.05
C GLU A 87 5.48 -28.92 2.33
N ARG A 88 4.98 -27.71 2.60
CA ARG A 88 3.56 -27.49 2.89
C ARG A 88 2.70 -27.47 1.64
N PHE A 89 3.21 -27.00 0.51
CA PHE A 89 2.50 -27.12 -0.78
C PHE A 89 2.38 -28.59 -1.22
N ARG A 90 3.43 -29.39 -1.02
CA ARG A 90 3.42 -30.83 -1.35
C ARG A 90 2.29 -31.62 -0.65
N ARG A 91 1.85 -31.21 0.55
CA ARG A 91 0.74 -31.85 1.30
C ARG A 91 -0.64 -31.72 0.63
N PHE A 92 -0.76 -30.86 -0.37
CA PHE A 92 -1.97 -30.68 -1.19
C PHE A 92 -1.88 -31.39 -2.53
N GLY A 93 -0.82 -32.18 -2.75
CA GLY A 93 -0.63 -32.95 -3.98
C GLY A 93 -0.56 -32.04 -5.22
N PRO A 94 -1.16 -32.46 -6.36
CA PRO A 94 -1.06 -31.73 -7.63
C PRO A 94 -1.60 -30.28 -7.57
N PHE A 95 -2.56 -30.01 -6.68
CA PHE A 95 -3.12 -28.67 -6.52
C PHE A 95 -2.13 -27.72 -5.84
N GLY A 96 -1.42 -28.21 -4.82
CA GLY A 96 -0.39 -27.43 -4.13
C GLY A 96 0.79 -27.08 -5.03
N GLU A 97 1.24 -28.03 -5.86
CA GLU A 97 2.32 -27.79 -6.83
C GLU A 97 1.92 -26.72 -7.87
N ARG A 98 0.66 -26.68 -8.31
CA ARG A 98 0.17 -25.63 -9.22
C ARG A 98 0.15 -24.24 -8.56
N ILE A 99 -0.30 -24.16 -7.31
CA ILE A 99 -0.28 -22.89 -6.56
C ILE A 99 1.17 -22.41 -6.39
N LYS A 100 2.08 -23.32 -6.04
CA LYS A 100 3.50 -23.02 -5.90
C LYS A 100 4.08 -22.47 -7.21
N ALA A 101 3.80 -23.11 -8.35
CA ALA A 101 4.25 -22.64 -9.65
C ALA A 101 3.76 -21.22 -9.96
N ILE A 102 2.47 -20.93 -9.72
CA ILE A 102 1.91 -19.59 -9.91
C ILE A 102 2.60 -18.56 -9.00
N GLN A 103 2.85 -18.91 -7.73
CA GLN A 103 3.53 -18.01 -6.81
C GLN A 103 4.96 -17.72 -7.26
N GLN A 104 5.70 -18.73 -7.71
CA GLN A 104 7.06 -18.59 -8.23
C GLN A 104 7.11 -17.74 -9.50
N GLU A 105 6.18 -17.95 -10.44
CA GLU A 105 6.07 -17.12 -11.64
C GLU A 105 5.77 -15.66 -11.29
N LEU A 106 4.87 -15.42 -10.33
CA LEU A 106 4.54 -14.07 -9.88
C LEU A 106 5.73 -13.38 -9.20
N ALA A 107 6.49 -14.13 -8.39
CA ALA A 107 7.70 -13.63 -7.74
C ALA A 107 8.76 -13.25 -8.78
N MET A 108 9.06 -14.15 -9.73
CA MET A 108 9.99 -13.86 -10.83
C MET A 108 9.54 -12.68 -11.69
N ALA A 109 8.24 -12.58 -11.99
CA ALA A 109 7.71 -11.44 -12.75
C ALA A 109 7.87 -10.12 -11.99
N SER A 110 7.69 -10.13 -10.67
CA SER A 110 7.86 -8.96 -9.80
C SER A 110 9.32 -8.55 -9.70
N GLU A 111 10.23 -9.51 -9.55
CA GLU A 111 11.68 -9.29 -9.55
C GLU A 111 12.15 -8.66 -10.88
N ARG A 112 11.72 -9.21 -12.02
CA ARG A 112 12.01 -8.64 -13.35
C ARG A 112 11.49 -7.21 -13.49
N LYS A 113 10.29 -6.93 -13.00
CA LYS A 113 9.73 -5.56 -12.98
C LYS A 113 10.57 -4.63 -12.10
N GLY A 114 10.94 -5.08 -10.90
CA GLY A 114 11.80 -4.31 -9.98
C GLY A 114 13.15 -3.99 -10.60
N ALA A 115 13.82 -4.99 -11.18
CA ALA A 115 15.10 -4.80 -11.88
C ALA A 115 14.98 -3.82 -13.06
N ARG A 116 13.89 -3.91 -13.84
CA ARG A 116 13.63 -2.97 -14.94
C ARG A 116 13.40 -1.55 -14.44
N ILE A 117 12.64 -1.35 -13.36
CA ILE A 117 12.45 -0.04 -12.73
C ILE A 117 13.78 0.51 -12.27
N ALA A 118 14.58 -0.27 -11.53
CA ALA A 118 15.90 0.14 -11.06
C ALA A 118 16.83 0.53 -12.22
N SER A 119 16.83 -0.24 -13.30
CA SER A 119 17.60 0.07 -14.51
C SER A 119 17.14 1.36 -15.18
N LEU A 120 15.83 1.58 -15.35
CA LEU A 120 15.29 2.81 -15.95
C LEU A 120 15.56 4.04 -15.07
N THR A 121 15.41 3.91 -13.75
CA THR A 121 15.77 4.97 -12.80
C THR A 121 17.26 5.28 -12.85
N GLY A 122 18.12 4.25 -12.95
CA GLY A 122 19.56 4.42 -13.15
C GLY A 122 19.90 5.15 -14.44
N LEU A 123 19.25 4.79 -15.56
CA LEU A 123 19.41 5.47 -16.84
C LEU A 123 18.93 6.92 -16.79
N LEU A 124 17.81 7.21 -16.13
CA LEU A 124 17.32 8.57 -15.93
C LEU A 124 18.35 9.42 -15.19
N ARG A 125 18.89 8.91 -14.07
CA ARG A 125 19.91 9.59 -13.28
C ARG A 125 21.18 9.87 -14.08
N ALA A 126 21.71 8.85 -14.74
CA ALA A 126 22.88 9.00 -15.60
C ALA A 126 22.63 10.00 -16.74
N SER A 127 21.43 10.02 -17.31
CA SER A 127 21.06 10.99 -18.35
C SER A 127 21.00 12.42 -17.78
N LEU A 128 20.41 12.61 -16.61
CA LEU A 128 20.33 13.91 -15.94
C LEU A 128 21.71 14.44 -15.50
N GLU A 129 22.64 13.56 -15.15
CA GLU A 129 24.04 13.91 -14.85
C GLU A 129 24.80 14.47 -16.06
N LEU A 130 24.38 14.13 -17.28
CA LEU A 130 24.97 14.65 -18.53
C LEU A 130 24.36 15.98 -18.98
N VAL A 131 23.28 16.43 -18.33
CA VAL A 131 22.57 17.67 -18.70
C VAL A 131 23.11 18.84 -17.88
N ASP A 132 23.81 19.76 -18.55
CA ASP A 132 24.32 20.99 -17.92
C ASP A 132 23.25 22.09 -17.76
N LYS A 133 22.08 21.94 -18.39
CA LYS A 133 20.94 22.86 -18.20
C LYS A 133 20.25 22.59 -16.86
N PRO A 134 19.84 23.62 -16.10
CA PRO A 134 19.15 23.42 -14.83
C PRO A 134 17.72 22.93 -15.05
N VAL A 135 17.55 21.62 -14.95
CA VAL A 135 16.27 20.90 -15.06
C VAL A 135 15.99 20.14 -13.76
N LEU A 136 14.73 20.20 -13.30
CA LEU A 136 14.21 19.42 -12.18
C LEU A 136 13.13 18.46 -12.66
N VAL A 137 13.00 17.30 -12.02
CA VAL A 137 11.88 16.37 -12.20
C VAL A 137 11.02 16.43 -10.97
N ALA A 138 9.74 16.76 -11.12
CA ALA A 138 8.78 16.87 -10.03
C ALA A 138 7.65 15.85 -10.17
N SER A 139 7.20 15.30 -9.04
CA SER A 139 6.02 14.43 -8.96
C SER A 139 4.72 15.24 -8.91
N LEU A 140 3.59 14.57 -9.09
CA LEU A 140 2.26 15.21 -9.09
C LEU A 140 1.87 15.81 -7.73
N ASP A 141 2.40 15.29 -6.63
CA ASP A 141 2.26 15.89 -5.29
C ASP A 141 3.15 17.13 -5.09
N GLY A 142 3.90 17.52 -6.13
CA GLY A 142 4.70 18.72 -6.13
C GLY A 142 6.01 18.58 -5.38
N ARG A 143 6.59 17.38 -5.28
CA ARG A 143 7.94 17.18 -4.73
C ARG A 143 8.97 17.05 -5.83
N VAL A 144 10.19 17.53 -5.59
CA VAL A 144 11.30 17.32 -6.52
C VAL A 144 11.82 15.89 -6.35
N VAL A 145 11.71 15.07 -7.39
CA VAL A 145 12.08 13.64 -7.39
C VAL A 145 13.50 13.42 -7.88
N GLU A 146 13.99 14.25 -8.80
CA GLU A 146 15.36 14.21 -9.30
C GLU A 146 15.78 15.57 -9.88
N ALA A 147 17.10 15.76 -10.06
CA ALA A 147 17.66 16.98 -10.63
C ALA A 147 18.84 16.69 -11.58
N SER A 148 18.94 17.49 -12.64
CA SER A 148 20.08 17.52 -13.56
C SER A 148 21.37 18.00 -12.88
N LYS A 149 22.53 17.72 -13.51
CA LYS A 149 23.82 18.26 -13.08
C LYS A 149 23.81 19.79 -13.03
N GLY A 150 23.28 20.43 -14.09
CA GLY A 150 23.15 21.88 -14.13
C GLY A 150 22.37 22.47 -12.95
N ALA A 151 21.31 21.78 -12.50
CA ALA A 151 20.55 22.22 -11.34
C ALA A 151 21.28 21.94 -10.00
N LYS A 152 22.01 20.84 -9.89
CA LYS A 152 22.78 20.47 -8.67
C LYS A 152 23.99 21.39 -8.44
N GLU A 153 24.61 21.85 -9.52
CA GLU A 153 25.77 22.74 -9.46
C GLU A 153 25.39 24.23 -9.31
N ASP A 154 24.13 24.57 -9.56
CA ASP A 154 23.63 25.94 -9.43
C ASP A 154 23.64 26.38 -7.94
N PRO A 155 24.37 27.46 -7.58
CA PRO A 155 24.40 27.99 -6.22
C PRO A 155 23.02 28.30 -5.63
N ARG A 156 22.04 28.61 -6.48
CA ARG A 156 20.66 28.98 -6.10
C ARG A 156 19.82 27.78 -5.63
N LEU A 157 20.27 26.56 -5.94
CA LEU A 157 19.56 25.30 -5.66
C LEU A 157 20.34 24.37 -4.74
N ARG A 158 21.38 24.87 -4.05
CA ARG A 158 22.28 24.06 -3.20
C ARG A 158 21.58 23.37 -2.03
N ASP A 159 20.51 23.95 -1.51
CA ASP A 159 19.75 23.40 -0.38
C ASP A 159 18.63 22.43 -0.82
N LEU A 160 18.61 22.03 -2.09
CA LEU A 160 17.59 21.14 -2.62
C LEU A 160 17.85 19.69 -2.20
N GLU A 161 17.02 19.20 -1.30
CA GLU A 161 16.98 17.79 -0.90
C GLU A 161 16.02 17.01 -1.81
N ILE A 162 16.61 16.20 -2.69
CA ILE A 162 15.86 15.35 -3.61
C ILE A 162 14.94 14.40 -2.84
N GLY A 163 13.66 14.35 -3.23
CA GLY A 163 12.59 13.56 -2.63
C GLY A 163 11.85 14.25 -1.48
N SER A 164 12.44 15.28 -0.88
CA SER A 164 11.89 15.97 0.29
C SER A 164 11.41 17.39 -0.02
N THR A 165 12.17 18.13 -0.83
CA THR A 165 11.86 19.53 -1.14
C THR A 165 10.59 19.65 -1.99
N PRO A 166 9.57 20.36 -1.50
CA PRO A 166 8.41 20.67 -2.31
C PRO A 166 8.75 21.76 -3.31
N LEU A 167 8.15 21.68 -4.49
CA LEU A 167 8.31 22.61 -5.59
C LEU A 167 7.88 24.03 -5.20
N SER A 168 6.95 24.17 -4.24
CA SER A 168 6.54 25.46 -3.69
C SER A 168 7.65 26.20 -2.93
N ASP A 169 8.61 25.47 -2.36
CA ASP A 169 9.74 26.07 -1.63
C ASP A 169 10.79 26.60 -2.62
N VAL A 170 10.91 25.93 -3.77
CA VAL A 170 11.74 26.41 -4.88
C VAL A 170 11.04 27.57 -5.59
N PHE A 171 9.75 27.44 -5.91
CA PHE A 171 8.96 28.47 -6.59
C PHE A 171 7.74 28.88 -5.76
N PRO A 172 7.88 29.85 -4.85
CA PRO A 172 6.75 30.34 -4.06
C PRO A 172 5.71 30.99 -4.98
N GLY A 173 4.46 30.56 -4.82
CA GLY A 173 3.33 30.98 -5.66
C GLY A 173 2.96 30.02 -6.78
N ILE A 174 3.72 28.94 -6.99
CA ILE A 174 3.33 27.88 -7.93
C ILE A 174 2.38 26.90 -7.25
N GLU A 175 1.18 26.73 -7.82
CA GLU A 175 0.23 25.71 -7.44
C GLU A 175 0.30 24.49 -8.39
N PRO A 176 0.84 23.33 -7.93
CA PRO A 176 1.00 22.15 -8.79
C PRO A 176 -0.32 21.64 -9.38
N ARG A 177 -1.43 21.79 -8.65
CA ARG A 177 -2.77 21.37 -9.11
C ARG A 177 -3.25 22.19 -10.32
N ALA A 178 -3.01 23.49 -10.32
CA ALA A 178 -3.39 24.36 -11.42
C ALA A 178 -2.57 24.05 -12.68
N ILE A 179 -1.27 23.78 -12.51
CA ILE A 179 -0.39 23.33 -13.61
C ILE A 179 -0.87 21.99 -14.18
N LEU A 180 -1.20 21.04 -13.30
CA LEU A 180 -1.70 19.73 -13.72
C LEU A 180 -2.98 19.85 -14.54
N GLN A 181 -3.96 20.61 -14.06
CA GLN A 181 -5.23 20.80 -14.75
C GLN A 181 -5.05 21.43 -16.13
N GLU A 182 -4.18 22.44 -16.26
CA GLU A 182 -3.91 23.10 -17.53
C GLU A 182 -3.13 22.20 -18.50
N ALA A 183 -2.13 21.48 -18.02
CA ALA A 183 -1.35 20.54 -18.82
C ALA A 183 -2.19 19.36 -19.32
N ASP A 184 -3.12 18.87 -18.50
CA ASP A 184 -4.06 17.79 -18.86
C ASP A 184 -5.05 18.24 -19.93
N GLN A 185 -5.56 19.47 -19.84
CA GLN A 185 -6.47 20.02 -20.84
C GLN A 185 -5.77 20.32 -22.18
N THR A 186 -4.58 20.92 -22.12
CA THR A 186 -3.90 21.44 -23.32
C THR A 186 -2.94 20.44 -23.96
N HIS A 187 -2.57 19.38 -23.25
CA HIS A 187 -1.53 18.42 -23.64
C HIS A 187 -0.20 19.07 -24.02
N ARG A 188 0.11 20.23 -23.42
CA ARG A 188 1.26 21.07 -23.75
C ARG A 188 1.99 21.49 -22.49
N SER A 189 3.22 21.96 -22.70
CA SER A 189 4.03 22.56 -21.65
C SER A 189 3.33 23.81 -21.11
N VAL A 190 3.30 23.96 -19.79
CA VAL A 190 2.70 25.11 -19.11
C VAL A 190 3.82 26.07 -18.72
N GLU A 191 3.77 27.30 -19.21
CA GLU A 191 4.71 28.36 -18.80
C GLU A 191 4.05 29.18 -17.68
N ARG A 192 4.77 29.41 -16.58
CA ARG A 192 4.36 30.37 -15.53
C ARG A 192 5.27 31.58 -15.61
N GLU A 193 4.67 32.78 -15.62
CA GLU A 193 5.22 34.09 -15.99
C GLU A 193 6.70 34.33 -15.60
N GLY A 194 7.62 33.80 -16.41
CA GLY A 194 9.06 33.94 -16.20
C GLY A 194 9.65 33.10 -15.05
N GLN A 195 8.91 32.18 -14.44
CA GLN A 195 9.38 31.37 -13.31
C GLN A 195 9.92 30.01 -13.70
N ALA A 196 9.26 29.27 -14.60
CA ALA A 196 9.70 27.96 -15.10
C ALA A 196 8.79 27.48 -16.24
N VAL A 197 9.29 26.53 -17.03
CA VAL A 197 8.48 25.79 -18.02
C VAL A 197 8.24 24.38 -17.52
N PHE A 198 6.97 23.97 -17.43
CA PHE A 198 6.55 22.65 -16.96
C PHE A 198 6.19 21.76 -18.13
N HIS A 199 7.02 20.76 -18.42
CA HIS A 199 6.78 19.77 -19.45
C HIS A 199 6.12 18.52 -18.84
N PRO A 200 4.86 18.18 -19.19
CA PRO A 200 4.21 16.98 -18.68
C PRO A 200 4.83 15.70 -19.26
N ILE A 201 5.10 14.72 -18.39
CA ILE A 201 5.58 13.38 -18.77
C ILE A 201 4.41 12.40 -18.69
N TYR A 202 3.99 11.89 -19.84
CA TYR A 202 2.86 10.98 -19.97
C TYR A 202 3.26 9.52 -19.78
N SER A 203 2.40 8.76 -19.12
CA SER A 203 2.45 7.30 -19.13
C SER A 203 1.99 6.74 -20.47
N VAL A 204 2.20 5.44 -20.66
CA VAL A 204 1.64 4.68 -21.81
C VAL A 204 0.10 4.75 -21.86
N ARG A 205 -0.56 5.09 -20.75
CA ARG A 205 -2.02 5.26 -20.66
C ARG A 205 -2.49 6.68 -21.00
N GLY A 206 -1.58 7.60 -21.29
CA GLY A 206 -1.90 9.01 -21.56
C GLY A 206 -2.13 9.86 -20.30
N GLU A 207 -1.92 9.31 -19.11
CA GLU A 207 -2.00 10.06 -17.85
C GLU A 207 -0.66 10.74 -17.55
N ILE A 208 -0.68 11.98 -17.06
CA ILE A 208 0.52 12.69 -16.59
C ILE A 208 1.04 12.00 -15.32
N THR A 209 2.33 11.69 -15.28
CA THR A 209 2.98 11.02 -14.14
C THR A 209 3.95 11.92 -13.39
N HIS A 210 4.64 12.80 -14.11
CA HIS A 210 5.67 13.69 -13.58
C HIS A 210 5.70 14.96 -14.44
N PHE A 211 6.32 16.01 -13.91
CA PHE A 211 6.70 17.20 -14.66
C PHE A 211 8.21 17.30 -14.76
N MET A 212 8.71 17.61 -15.95
CA MET A 212 10.07 18.09 -16.14
C MET A 212 10.04 19.62 -16.16
N VAL A 213 10.73 20.24 -15.22
CA VAL A 213 10.74 21.68 -14.98
C VAL A 213 12.04 22.24 -15.53
N ASP A 214 11.96 22.99 -16.62
CA ASP A 214 13.11 23.66 -17.23
C ASP A 214 13.28 25.07 -16.62
N LEU A 215 14.46 25.31 -16.03
CA LEU A 215 14.84 26.58 -15.38
C LEU A 215 15.77 27.43 -16.25
N SER A 216 16.11 26.98 -17.46
CA SER A 216 17.13 27.60 -18.31
C SER A 216 16.77 28.99 -18.82
N ARG A 217 15.52 29.44 -18.68
CA ARG A 217 15.14 30.81 -19.05
C ARG A 217 15.54 31.76 -17.91
N ASN A 218 16.49 32.67 -18.16
CA ASN A 218 17.12 33.61 -17.21
C ASN A 218 16.20 34.20 -16.11
N ARG A 219 14.91 34.46 -16.40
CA ARG A 219 13.95 35.00 -15.42
C ARG A 219 13.63 34.04 -14.25
N ALA A 220 13.70 32.73 -14.48
CA ALA A 220 13.41 31.68 -13.50
C ALA A 220 14.45 31.70 -12.37
N LEU A 221 15.72 31.65 -12.78
CA LEU A 221 16.84 31.70 -11.86
C LEU A 221 16.97 33.09 -11.23
N ASP A 222 16.67 34.18 -11.95
CA ASP A 222 16.71 35.55 -11.40
C ASP A 222 15.60 35.79 -10.37
N PHE A 223 14.46 35.10 -10.51
CA PHE A 223 13.38 35.10 -9.50
C PHE A 223 13.81 34.39 -8.22
N LEU A 224 14.47 33.23 -8.33
CA LEU A 224 15.08 32.52 -7.19
C LEU A 224 16.08 33.40 -6.44
N ASP A 225 16.95 34.10 -7.17
CA ASP A 225 17.92 35.03 -6.59
C ASP A 225 17.27 36.16 -5.79
N ARG A 226 16.13 36.69 -6.25
CA ARG A 226 15.39 37.73 -5.52
C ARG A 226 14.79 37.18 -4.23
N ILE A 227 14.25 35.97 -4.26
CA ILE A 227 13.67 35.32 -3.08
C ILE A 227 14.75 34.99 -2.06
N MET A 228 15.86 34.41 -2.50
CA MET A 228 17.02 34.10 -1.66
C MET A 228 17.54 35.37 -0.97
N ARG A 229 17.75 36.46 -1.73
CA ARG A 229 18.16 37.76 -1.16
C ARG A 229 17.13 38.39 -0.23
N GLN A 230 15.83 38.16 -0.46
CA GLN A 230 14.77 38.66 0.41
C GLN A 230 14.69 37.83 1.72
N LYS A 231 15.02 36.54 1.67
CA LYS A 231 15.13 35.67 2.83
C LYS A 231 16.37 36.00 3.68
N GLU A 232 17.51 36.29 3.04
CA GLU A 232 18.73 36.75 3.73
C GLU A 232 18.58 38.16 4.33
N ASN A 233 17.94 39.10 3.63
CA ASN A 233 17.71 40.46 4.15
C ASN A 233 16.49 40.54 5.11
N GLY A 234 15.74 39.45 5.28
CA GLY A 234 14.52 39.40 6.10
C GLY A 234 14.74 39.04 7.57
N GLU A 235 15.96 38.69 8.00
CA GLU A 235 16.27 38.36 9.39
C GLU A 235 16.67 39.56 10.28
N GLU A 236 16.60 40.79 9.79
CA GLU A 236 16.73 42.00 10.64
C GLU A 236 15.37 42.69 10.87
N GLY A 237 14.54 42.06 11.71
CA GLY A 237 13.43 42.72 12.40
C GLY A 237 13.92 43.57 13.59
N PRO A 238 13.27 44.69 13.92
CA PRO A 238 13.95 45.92 14.33
C PRO A 238 14.46 45.91 15.78
N ARG A 239 15.75 46.20 15.95
CA ARG A 239 16.31 46.76 17.19
C ARG A 239 15.69 48.14 17.43
N ARG A 240 14.60 48.19 18.21
CA ARG A 240 14.14 49.44 18.85
C ARG A 240 15.17 49.88 19.88
N ALA A 241 15.93 50.91 19.56
CA ALA A 241 16.67 51.70 20.52
C ALA A 241 16.34 53.19 20.33
N LYS A 242 15.68 53.77 21.35
CA LYS A 242 15.81 55.12 21.94
C LYS A 242 14.51 55.42 22.70
N ALA A 243 14.48 55.41 24.03
CA ALA A 243 15.06 56.34 25.01
C ALA A 243 14.08 57.46 25.41
N GLY A 244 13.65 57.41 26.68
CA GLY A 244 13.37 58.56 27.56
C GLY A 244 11.97 59.19 27.53
N ALA A 245 11.14 58.91 28.56
CA ALA A 245 10.85 59.85 29.66
C ALA A 245 9.54 59.50 30.39
N ASP A 246 9.69 59.27 31.70
CA ASP A 246 8.78 59.53 32.82
C ASP A 246 7.29 59.11 32.77
N SER A 247 6.96 58.10 33.59
CA SER A 247 6.01 58.31 34.71
C SER A 247 5.97 57.10 35.68
N ALA A 248 6.40 57.34 36.92
CA ALA A 248 5.82 56.93 38.20
C ALA A 248 5.25 55.50 38.45
N GLY A 249 5.76 54.91 39.54
CA GLY A 249 5.11 53.88 40.37
C GLY A 249 5.51 52.44 40.02
N GLY A 250 6.03 51.59 40.89
CA GLY A 250 6.15 51.59 42.34
C GLY A 250 6.15 50.12 42.78
N GLY A 251 7.14 49.71 43.57
CA GLY A 251 7.04 48.54 44.44
C GLY A 251 7.36 47.17 43.84
N LEU A 252 8.59 46.69 44.08
CA LEU A 252 8.85 45.27 44.43
C LEU A 252 10.28 45.08 44.98
N LEU A 253 11.21 45.95 44.61
CA LEU A 253 12.59 45.95 45.12
C LEU A 253 12.76 46.57 46.53
N GLY A 254 11.72 47.24 47.05
CA GLY A 254 11.69 47.70 48.45
C GLY A 254 11.37 46.60 49.47
N PHE A 255 10.88 45.43 49.02
CA PHE A 255 10.39 44.39 49.93
C PHE A 255 11.45 43.34 50.30
N LEU A 256 12.47 43.14 49.46
CA LEU A 256 13.50 42.11 49.69
C LEU A 256 14.73 42.61 50.47
N ARG A 257 14.92 43.92 50.62
CA ARG A 257 16.09 44.48 51.33
C ARG A 257 15.90 44.67 52.84
N ARG A 258 14.70 44.42 53.38
CA ARG A 258 14.39 44.56 54.83
C ARG A 258 14.54 43.29 55.67
N ARG A 259 14.94 42.15 55.09
CA ARG A 259 15.04 40.87 55.83
C ARG A 259 16.44 40.41 56.22
N ILE A 260 17.51 41.13 55.86
CA ILE A 260 18.89 40.65 56.08
C ILE A 260 19.74 41.57 57.01
N ALA A 261 19.21 42.69 57.48
CA ALA A 261 19.94 43.56 58.42
C ALA A 261 19.18 43.77 59.74
N LYS A 262 18.89 42.68 60.47
CA LYS A 262 18.48 42.75 61.89
C LYS A 262 18.69 41.40 62.61
N LYS A 263 19.95 41.13 62.96
CA LYS A 263 20.45 40.30 64.06
C LYS A 263 21.98 40.34 63.94
N THR A 264 22.81 40.70 64.90
CA THR A 264 22.74 41.27 66.26
C THR A 264 24.23 41.37 66.70
N PRO A 265 24.48 41.87 67.91
CA PRO A 265 25.15 43.15 68.21
C PRO A 265 26.65 43.24 67.89
#